data_AF-A0AAN5D7H6-F1
#
_entry.id   AF-A0AAN5D7H6-F1
#
_cell.length_a   1.000
_cell.length_b   1.000
_cell.length_c   1.000
_cell.angle_alpha   90.00
_cell.angle_beta   90.00
_cell.angle_gamma   90.00
#
_symmetry.space_group_name_H-M   'P 1'
#
loop_
_entity.id
_entity.type
_entity.pdbx_description
1 polymer ?
#
loop_
_entity_poly.entity_id
_entity_poly.type
_entity_poly.pdbx_seq_one_letter_code
_entity_poly.pdbx_strand_id
1 'polypeptide(L)'
;LLALIPILEAQCTGNDAPQCASWVANAGFCSNTGYSMEMRKQYCGVRCGYCNTDGTQTALGGGSAYGSCVDKNANCASWNAGGFCANRTISNSLKLLTCRPTLLATSSSTTTTTTTTTTAAPTIKVRRKQRLHSSPLLFLPMLLTALILSSLLGLAGAQCTGNDAPQCASWKTTGFCTNTGYTMEMRKQYCGVTCGFCNRDGTQTAAGGGSNYGSCVDKNANCASWAATGFCTNPTTSNSMKLLYCCATCRPTVLFGTTTVAGTTTVTGTTVSTT
;
A
#
# COMPACT_ATOMS: atom_id res chain seq x y z
N LEU A 1 -16.52 -25.02 3.27
CA LEU A 1 -16.18 -24.53 1.92
C LEU A 1 -16.31 -23.00 1.93
N LEU A 2 -15.36 -22.28 2.51
CA LEU A 2 -15.37 -20.80 2.50
C LEU A 2 -14.66 -20.34 1.22
N ALA A 3 -15.38 -19.63 0.37
CA ALA A 3 -14.82 -18.97 -0.80
C ALA A 3 -13.97 -17.78 -0.33
N LEU A 4 -12.66 -17.85 -0.58
CA LEU A 4 -11.76 -16.72 -0.53
C LEU A 4 -12.25 -15.69 -1.55
N ILE A 5 -12.73 -14.53 -1.10
CA ILE A 5 -12.96 -13.38 -1.97
C ILE A 5 -11.58 -12.77 -2.22
N PRO A 6 -11.01 -12.85 -3.43
CA PRO A 6 -9.72 -12.23 -3.70
C PRO A 6 -9.87 -10.71 -3.56
N ILE A 7 -8.89 -10.08 -2.90
CA ILE A 7 -8.68 -8.63 -2.98
C ILE A 7 -8.52 -8.36 -4.48
N LEU A 8 -9.52 -7.71 -5.07
CA LEU A 8 -9.50 -7.38 -6.49
C LEU A 8 -8.41 -6.33 -6.67
N GLU A 9 -7.19 -6.77 -7.00
CA GLU A 9 -6.21 -5.90 -7.66
C GLU A 9 -6.98 -5.17 -8.75
N ALA A 10 -6.91 -3.83 -8.77
CA ALA A 10 -7.59 -3.04 -9.77
C ALA A 10 -7.10 -3.50 -11.16
N GLN A 11 -7.88 -4.39 -11.77
CA GLN A 11 -7.58 -4.93 -13.09
C GLN A 11 -7.71 -3.78 -14.07
N CYS A 12 -6.79 -3.71 -15.01
CA CYS A 12 -6.90 -2.78 -16.11
C CYS A 12 -8.19 -3.09 -16.87
N THR A 13 -9.16 -2.18 -16.81
CA THR A 13 -10.32 -2.23 -17.69
C THR A 13 -9.89 -1.55 -18.98
N GLY A 14 -9.96 -2.25 -20.12
CA GLY A 14 -9.53 -1.71 -21.42
C GLY A 14 -10.28 -0.44 -21.90
N ASN A 15 -11.16 0.10 -21.06
CA ASN A 15 -11.94 1.31 -21.31
C ASN A 15 -11.76 2.29 -20.13
N ASP A 16 -11.58 3.57 -20.45
CA ASP A 16 -11.62 4.66 -19.48
C ASP A 16 -13.06 5.00 -19.09
N ALA A 17 -13.24 5.62 -17.93
CA ALA A 17 -14.53 6.20 -17.55
C ALA A 17 -14.93 7.32 -18.54
N PRO A 18 -16.23 7.54 -18.80
CA PRO A 18 -16.70 8.56 -19.75
C PRO A 18 -16.21 9.98 -19.41
N GLN A 19 -16.03 10.25 -18.12
CA GLN A 19 -15.57 11.53 -17.58
C GLN A 19 -14.05 11.73 -17.69
N CYS A 20 -13.29 10.69 -18.03
CA CYS A 20 -11.83 10.70 -17.99
C CYS A 20 -11.22 11.80 -18.86
N ALA A 21 -11.80 12.06 -20.03
CA ALA A 21 -11.33 13.12 -20.92
C ALA A 21 -11.31 14.50 -20.25
N SER A 22 -12.37 14.83 -19.50
CA SER A 22 -12.48 16.09 -18.76
C SER A 22 -11.50 16.13 -17.58
N TRP A 23 -11.32 15.02 -16.86
CA TRP A 23 -10.42 14.95 -15.71
C TRP A 23 -8.94 15.09 -16.08
N VAL A 24 -8.53 14.49 -17.19
CA VAL A 24 -7.16 14.65 -17.70
C VAL A 24 -6.91 16.09 -18.16
N ALA A 25 -7.87 16.70 -18.86
CA ALA A 25 -7.73 18.05 -19.40
C ALA A 25 -7.74 19.16 -18.34
N ASN A 26 -8.61 19.07 -17.33
CA ASN A 26 -8.86 20.19 -16.41
C ASN A 26 -8.01 20.17 -15.13
N ALA A 27 -7.63 18.98 -14.64
CA ALA A 27 -7.06 18.83 -13.30
C ALA A 27 -5.76 18.01 -13.24
N GLY A 28 -5.24 17.59 -14.40
CA GLY A 28 -4.06 16.74 -14.48
C GLY A 28 -4.24 15.41 -13.75
N PHE A 29 -5.41 14.78 -13.85
CA PHE A 29 -5.77 13.56 -13.11
C PHE A 29 -4.69 12.48 -13.17
N CYS A 30 -4.03 12.28 -14.31
CA CYS A 30 -2.96 11.31 -14.47
C CYS A 30 -1.72 11.61 -13.61
N SER A 31 -1.42 12.89 -13.40
CA SER A 31 -0.22 13.38 -12.70
C SER A 31 -0.49 13.81 -11.26
N ASN A 32 -1.77 13.93 -10.88
CA ASN A 32 -2.16 14.41 -9.57
C ASN A 32 -1.96 13.32 -8.51
N THR A 33 -1.04 13.58 -7.58
CA THR A 33 -0.66 12.66 -6.49
C THR A 33 -1.71 12.55 -5.39
N GLY A 34 -2.75 13.41 -5.40
CA GLY A 34 -3.91 13.29 -4.53
C GLY A 34 -4.78 12.07 -4.85
N TYR A 35 -4.65 11.50 -6.06
CA TYR A 35 -5.28 10.24 -6.43
C TYR A 35 -4.30 9.08 -6.30
N SER A 36 -4.74 7.98 -5.68
CA SER A 36 -3.95 6.76 -5.63
C SER A 36 -3.68 6.22 -7.05
N MET A 37 -2.62 5.42 -7.20
CA MET A 37 -2.31 4.77 -8.49
C MET A 37 -3.46 3.87 -8.93
N GLU A 38 -4.06 3.12 -8.01
CA GLU A 38 -5.23 2.26 -8.27
C GLU A 38 -6.42 3.06 -8.79
N MET A 39 -6.70 4.24 -8.21
CA MET A 39 -7.81 5.08 -8.67
C MET A 39 -7.54 5.62 -10.09
N ARG A 40 -6.29 6.01 -10.37
CA ARG A 40 -5.90 6.46 -11.71
C ARG A 40 -5.97 5.34 -12.75
N LYS A 41 -5.55 4.13 -12.39
CA LYS A 41 -5.66 2.92 -13.21
C LYS A 41 -7.12 2.53 -13.48
N GLN A 42 -7.96 2.56 -12.45
CA GLN A 42 -9.34 2.12 -12.54
C GLN A 42 -10.20 3.04 -13.42
N TYR A 43 -9.99 4.36 -13.33
CA TYR A 43 -10.87 5.32 -14.01
C TYR A 43 -10.31 5.88 -15.32
N CYS A 44 -8.99 5.94 -15.46
CA CYS A 44 -8.31 6.55 -16.59
C CYS A 44 -7.08 5.75 -17.03
N GLY A 45 -7.12 4.43 -16.88
CA GLY A 45 -5.98 3.55 -17.12
C GLY A 45 -5.38 3.73 -18.51
N VAL A 46 -6.21 3.81 -19.57
CA VAL A 46 -5.75 3.90 -20.95
C VAL A 46 -5.24 5.30 -21.27
N ARG A 47 -6.04 6.35 -21.01
CA ARG A 47 -5.64 7.75 -21.25
C ARG A 47 -4.43 8.19 -20.44
N CYS A 48 -4.23 7.67 -19.24
CA CYS A 48 -3.05 7.96 -18.45
C CYS A 48 -1.86 7.03 -18.73
N GLY A 49 -2.00 6.09 -19.67
CA GLY A 49 -0.94 5.17 -20.06
C GLY A 49 -0.57 4.14 -18.99
N TYR A 50 -1.47 3.81 -18.07
CA TYR A 50 -1.32 2.73 -17.09
C TYR A 50 -1.86 1.38 -17.57
N CYS A 51 -2.73 1.39 -18.58
CA CYS A 51 -3.37 0.22 -19.16
C CYS A 51 -3.36 0.31 -20.69
N ASN A 52 -3.27 -0.83 -21.34
CA ASN A 52 -3.53 -0.99 -22.76
C ASN A 52 -5.04 -1.08 -23.01
N THR A 53 -5.48 -0.83 -24.24
CA THR A 53 -6.89 -0.96 -24.65
C THR A 53 -7.40 -2.40 -24.59
N ASP A 54 -6.52 -3.40 -24.59
CA ASP A 54 -6.85 -4.81 -24.41
C ASP A 54 -7.06 -5.22 -22.94
N GLY A 55 -6.98 -4.25 -22.01
CA GLY A 55 -7.12 -4.50 -20.57
C GLY A 55 -5.87 -5.07 -19.90
N THR A 56 -4.75 -5.18 -20.61
CA THR A 56 -3.47 -5.53 -19.99
C THR A 56 -2.80 -4.29 -19.39
N GLN A 57 -1.98 -4.47 -18.36
CA GLN A 57 -1.22 -3.37 -17.77
C GLN A 57 -0.05 -2.99 -18.68
N THR A 58 0.10 -1.71 -19.03
CA THR A 58 1.31 -1.22 -19.71
C THR A 58 2.50 -1.42 -18.77
N ALA A 59 3.66 -1.75 -19.33
CA ALA A 59 4.85 -2.08 -18.54
C ALA A 59 5.30 -0.96 -17.58
N LEU A 60 4.80 0.28 -17.72
CA LEU A 60 4.99 1.40 -16.80
C LEU A 60 3.83 2.38 -16.96
N GLY A 61 3.43 3.02 -15.86
CA GLY A 61 2.64 4.24 -15.90
C GLY A 61 3.29 5.29 -16.80
N GLY A 62 2.46 5.88 -17.66
CA GLY A 62 2.87 6.69 -18.80
C GLY A 62 3.90 7.78 -18.45
N GLY A 63 4.99 7.78 -19.21
CA GLY A 63 6.01 8.81 -19.17
C GLY A 63 7.29 8.36 -19.85
N SER A 64 7.26 8.33 -21.18
CA SER A 64 8.41 8.21 -22.10
C SER A 64 9.30 6.98 -21.95
N ALA A 65 9.60 6.32 -23.08
CA ALA A 65 10.73 5.41 -23.15
C ALA A 65 11.97 6.14 -22.62
N TYR A 66 12.58 5.64 -21.54
CA TYR A 66 13.89 6.11 -21.10
C TYR A 66 14.91 5.65 -22.16
N GLY A 67 15.04 6.43 -23.23
CA GLY A 67 16.00 6.21 -24.31
C GLY A 67 17.45 6.32 -23.84
N SER A 68 17.71 6.80 -22.64
CA SER A 68 19.04 6.82 -22.04
C SER A 68 18.99 7.08 -20.54
N CYS A 69 19.49 6.14 -19.74
CA CYS A 69 19.93 6.38 -18.38
C CYS A 69 21.24 7.21 -18.46
N VAL A 70 21.32 8.43 -17.90
CA VAL A 70 22.58 9.25 -17.84
C VAL A 70 22.82 9.71 -16.39
N ASP A 71 24.10 9.82 -16.00
CA ASP A 71 24.65 9.20 -14.79
C ASP A 71 24.74 10.05 -13.50
N LYS A 72 24.64 9.33 -12.36
CA LYS A 72 25.25 9.69 -11.06
C LYS A 72 26.34 8.70 -10.60
N ASN A 73 26.45 7.55 -11.27
CA ASN A 73 27.44 6.50 -11.02
C ASN A 73 28.17 6.21 -12.34
N ALA A 74 29.50 6.22 -12.32
CA ALA A 74 30.37 6.02 -13.49
C ALA A 74 30.12 4.69 -14.23
N ASN A 75 29.47 3.71 -13.58
CA ASN A 75 29.16 2.42 -14.16
C ASN A 75 27.79 2.33 -14.86
N CYS A 76 26.96 3.38 -14.79
CA CYS A 76 25.60 3.34 -15.33
C CYS A 76 25.56 3.10 -16.84
N ALA A 77 26.52 3.62 -17.62
CA ALA A 77 26.66 3.30 -19.05
C ALA A 77 26.90 1.80 -19.29
N SER A 78 27.79 1.17 -18.51
CA SER A 78 28.09 -0.26 -18.59
C SER A 78 26.90 -1.12 -18.17
N TRP A 79 26.18 -0.72 -17.12
CA TRP A 79 24.97 -1.40 -16.65
C TRP A 79 23.81 -1.27 -17.64
N ASN A 80 23.64 -0.11 -18.28
CA ASN A 80 22.64 0.06 -19.33
C ASN A 80 22.95 -0.85 -20.53
N ALA A 81 24.22 -0.91 -20.96
CA ALA A 81 24.66 -1.85 -22.00
C ALA A 81 24.47 -3.33 -21.59
N GLY A 82 24.60 -3.63 -20.29
CA GLY A 82 24.31 -4.94 -19.70
C GLY A 82 22.81 -5.21 -19.47
N GLY A 83 21.92 -4.33 -19.94
CA GLY A 83 20.48 -4.49 -19.83
C GLY A 83 19.92 -4.24 -18.42
N PHE A 84 20.67 -3.64 -17.49
CA PHE A 84 20.22 -3.33 -16.13
C PHE A 84 18.94 -2.48 -16.12
N CYS A 85 18.88 -1.44 -16.96
CA CYS A 85 17.68 -0.61 -17.09
C CYS A 85 16.49 -1.44 -17.63
N ALA A 86 16.72 -2.42 -18.52
CA ALA A 86 15.72 -3.32 -19.07
C ALA A 86 15.41 -4.58 -18.22
N ASN A 87 16.22 -4.87 -17.19
CA ASN A 87 16.13 -6.11 -16.43
C ASN A 87 14.92 -6.07 -15.47
N ARG A 88 13.96 -6.96 -15.70
CA ARG A 88 12.68 -6.99 -14.99
C ARG A 88 12.76 -7.51 -13.55
N THR A 89 13.84 -8.19 -13.17
CA THR A 89 14.00 -8.73 -11.80
C THR A 89 14.53 -7.70 -10.81
N ILE A 90 15.02 -6.55 -11.30
CA ILE A 90 15.60 -5.49 -10.47
C ILE A 90 14.51 -4.46 -10.17
N SER A 91 14.30 -4.17 -8.88
CA SER A 91 13.28 -3.22 -8.46
C SER A 91 13.54 -1.81 -8.99
N ASN A 92 12.47 -1.11 -9.36
CA ASN A 92 12.57 0.23 -9.93
C ASN A 92 13.15 1.24 -8.93
N SER A 93 12.91 1.05 -7.63
CA SER A 93 13.54 1.85 -6.58
C SER A 93 15.06 1.71 -6.59
N LEU A 94 15.60 0.51 -6.82
CA LEU A 94 17.04 0.30 -6.92
C LEU A 94 17.61 0.92 -8.19
N LYS A 95 16.90 0.83 -9.32
CA LYS A 95 17.29 1.46 -10.59
C LYS A 95 17.36 2.98 -10.48
N LEU A 96 16.34 3.61 -9.88
CA LEU A 96 16.28 5.06 -9.64
C LEU A 96 17.34 5.54 -8.65
N LEU A 97 17.68 4.73 -7.65
CA LEU A 97 18.70 5.06 -6.66
C LEU A 97 20.12 4.98 -7.24
N THR A 98 20.36 4.08 -8.20
CA THR A 98 21.68 3.87 -8.82
C THR A 98 21.92 4.72 -10.07
N CYS A 99 20.90 4.95 -10.90
CA CYS A 99 20.99 5.73 -12.13
C CYS A 99 19.76 6.64 -12.25
N ARG A 100 19.83 7.86 -11.69
CA ARG A 100 18.75 8.86 -11.77
C ARG A 100 19.04 9.83 -12.92
N PRO A 101 18.05 10.21 -13.75
CA PRO A 101 18.26 11.25 -14.74
C PRO A 101 18.32 12.62 -14.05
N THR A 102 19.40 13.35 -14.27
CA THR A 102 19.48 14.78 -13.97
C THR A 102 18.68 15.51 -15.05
N LEU A 103 17.58 16.16 -14.68
CA LEU A 103 16.83 17.04 -15.59
C LEU A 103 17.70 18.25 -15.92
N LEU A 104 18.46 18.18 -17.01
CA LEU A 104 19.02 19.35 -17.65
C LEU A 104 18.00 19.83 -18.69
N ALA A 105 17.36 20.94 -18.37
CA ALA A 105 16.50 21.66 -19.29
C ALA A 105 17.36 22.33 -20.36
N THR A 106 17.40 21.79 -21.58
CA THR A 106 17.74 22.56 -22.78
C THR A 106 17.17 21.90 -24.04
N SER A 107 16.05 22.47 -24.50
CA SER A 107 15.73 22.90 -25.87
C SER A 107 15.99 22.01 -27.10
N SER A 108 14.97 22.06 -27.97
CA SER A 108 15.03 22.08 -29.44
C SER A 108 15.02 20.74 -30.18
N SER A 109 13.84 20.45 -30.73
CA SER A 109 13.62 19.48 -31.79
C SER A 109 14.29 19.95 -33.09
N THR A 110 15.16 19.12 -33.67
CA THR A 110 15.52 19.20 -35.08
C THR A 110 15.27 17.84 -35.71
N THR A 111 14.21 17.79 -36.51
CA THR A 111 13.83 16.64 -37.35
C THR A 111 14.91 16.43 -38.40
N THR A 112 15.62 15.31 -38.34
CA THR A 112 16.51 14.87 -39.42
C THR A 112 15.99 13.55 -39.99
N THR A 113 15.38 13.64 -41.17
CA THR A 113 15.01 12.52 -42.03
C THR A 113 16.27 11.81 -42.49
N THR A 114 16.42 10.52 -42.16
CA THR A 114 17.52 9.69 -42.68
C THR A 114 16.93 8.59 -43.57
N THR A 115 17.09 8.77 -44.87
CA THR A 115 16.89 7.75 -45.90
C THR A 115 17.98 6.68 -45.75
N THR A 116 17.61 5.41 -45.61
CA THR A 116 18.58 4.29 -45.59
C THR A 116 18.40 3.40 -46.81
N THR A 117 19.42 3.44 -47.64
CA THR A 117 19.63 2.65 -48.86
C THR A 117 19.94 1.19 -48.51
N THR A 118 19.33 0.27 -49.25
CA THR A 118 19.50 -1.18 -49.16
C THR A 118 20.80 -1.59 -49.86
N THR A 119 21.74 -2.25 -49.14
CA THR A 119 22.88 -2.94 -49.76
C THR A 119 23.13 -4.28 -49.07
N ALA A 120 23.39 -5.30 -49.90
CA ALA A 120 23.40 -6.71 -49.61
C ALA A 120 24.60 -7.22 -48.77
N ALA A 121 24.41 -8.45 -48.29
CA ALA A 121 25.20 -9.25 -47.34
C ALA A 121 26.70 -9.41 -47.65
N PRO A 122 27.48 -9.80 -46.63
CA PRO A 122 28.02 -11.17 -46.69
C PRO A 122 27.81 -12.01 -45.42
N THR A 123 27.63 -13.30 -45.64
CA THR A 123 27.49 -14.39 -44.68
C THR A 123 28.84 -14.72 -44.02
N ILE A 124 28.95 -14.55 -42.71
CA ILE A 124 30.08 -15.07 -41.91
C ILE A 124 29.56 -16.15 -40.96
N LYS A 125 30.01 -17.39 -41.21
CA LYS A 125 29.66 -18.60 -40.45
C LYS A 125 30.67 -18.79 -39.31
N VAL A 126 30.36 -18.27 -38.12
CA VAL A 126 31.18 -18.47 -36.91
C VAL A 126 30.75 -19.75 -36.19
N ARG A 127 31.57 -20.81 -36.26
CA ARG A 127 31.46 -21.99 -35.37
C ARG A 127 32.13 -21.67 -34.04
N ARG A 128 31.35 -21.33 -33.00
CA ARG A 128 31.82 -21.36 -31.60
C ARG A 128 31.32 -22.62 -30.90
N LYS A 129 32.26 -23.48 -30.50
CA LYS A 129 32.05 -24.71 -29.74
C LYS A 129 31.74 -24.33 -28.29
N GLN A 130 30.46 -24.32 -27.92
CA GLN A 130 30.04 -24.12 -26.53
C GLN A 130 30.17 -25.44 -25.75
N ARG A 131 31.03 -25.44 -24.72
CA ARG A 131 31.03 -26.47 -23.67
C ARG A 131 29.99 -26.06 -22.63
N LEU A 132 28.84 -26.73 -22.61
CA LEU A 132 27.93 -26.73 -21.46
C LEU A 132 28.62 -27.46 -20.31
N HIS A 133 28.89 -26.76 -19.22
CA HIS A 133 29.09 -27.38 -17.92
C HIS A 133 27.84 -27.15 -17.08
N SER A 134 27.17 -28.26 -16.77
CA SER A 134 26.01 -28.37 -15.89
C SER A 134 26.49 -28.33 -14.43
N SER A 135 26.01 -27.35 -13.67
CA SER A 135 26.21 -27.28 -12.21
C SER A 135 24.83 -27.18 -11.52
N PRO A 136 24.34 -28.25 -10.88
CA PRO A 136 23.00 -28.29 -10.31
C PRO A 136 23.01 -28.11 -8.79
N LEU A 137 23.43 -26.96 -8.23
CA LEU A 137 23.45 -26.80 -6.76
C LEU A 137 23.12 -25.40 -6.19
N LEU A 138 22.58 -24.45 -6.98
CA LEU A 138 22.35 -23.06 -6.52
C LEU A 138 20.89 -22.63 -6.30
N PHE A 139 19.92 -23.55 -6.33
CA PHE A 139 18.49 -23.18 -6.24
C PHE A 139 17.88 -23.23 -4.82
N LEU A 140 18.61 -23.70 -3.80
CA LEU A 140 18.06 -23.86 -2.45
C LEU A 140 17.87 -22.55 -1.63
N PRO A 141 18.67 -21.48 -1.75
CA PRO A 141 18.50 -20.28 -0.91
C PRO A 141 17.45 -19.29 -1.43
N MET A 142 16.97 -19.43 -2.69
CA MET A 142 16.00 -18.51 -3.30
C MET A 142 14.55 -18.84 -2.94
N LEU A 143 14.26 -20.10 -2.59
CA LEU A 143 12.92 -20.55 -2.17
C LEU A 143 12.61 -20.14 -0.71
N LEU A 144 13.64 -20.02 0.14
CA LEU A 144 13.50 -19.67 1.55
C LEU A 144 13.26 -18.16 1.77
N THR A 145 13.78 -17.30 0.89
CA THR A 145 13.55 -15.84 0.96
C THR A 145 12.18 -15.43 0.40
N ALA A 146 11.59 -16.20 -0.50
CA ALA A 146 10.24 -15.96 -1.02
C ALA A 146 9.13 -16.21 0.02
N LEU A 147 9.33 -17.12 0.96
CA LEU A 147 8.34 -17.45 2.01
C LEU A 147 8.26 -16.43 3.14
N ILE A 148 9.32 -15.64 3.37
CA ILE A 148 9.36 -14.67 4.48
C ILE A 148 8.74 -13.31 4.06
N LEU A 149 8.69 -13.00 2.76
CA LEU A 149 8.19 -11.71 2.25
C LEU A 149 6.66 -11.66 2.01
N SER A 150 5.97 -12.81 2.05
CA SER A 150 4.52 -12.89 1.78
C SER A 150 3.60 -12.54 2.96
N SER A 151 4.12 -12.31 4.17
CA SER A 151 3.30 -12.02 5.36
C SER A 151 3.05 -10.54 5.64
N LEU A 152 3.63 -9.61 4.86
CA LEU A 152 3.60 -8.17 5.18
C LEU A 152 2.54 -7.33 4.46
N LEU A 153 1.71 -7.91 3.58
CA LEU A 153 0.82 -7.16 2.68
C LEU A 153 -0.66 -7.09 3.12
N GLY A 154 -0.99 -7.44 4.36
CA GLY A 154 -2.39 -7.69 4.77
C GLY A 154 -3.11 -6.66 5.66
N LEU A 155 -2.58 -5.47 5.95
CA LEU A 155 -3.18 -4.57 6.97
C LEU A 155 -3.38 -3.11 6.51
N ALA A 156 -3.90 -2.88 5.31
CA ALA A 156 -4.42 -1.55 4.92
C ALA A 156 -5.92 -1.37 5.25
N GLY A 157 -6.60 -2.40 5.75
CA GLY A 157 -8.00 -2.35 6.19
C GLY A 157 -8.12 -1.83 7.63
N ALA A 158 -8.86 -0.72 7.79
CA ALA A 158 -9.07 0.09 9.01
C ALA A 158 -7.86 0.81 9.59
N GLN A 159 -7.66 2.04 9.11
CA GLN A 159 -7.04 3.11 9.90
C GLN A 159 -7.99 3.72 10.93
N CYS A 160 -8.99 2.97 11.38
CA CYS A 160 -9.86 3.42 12.45
C CYS A 160 -9.12 3.15 13.77
N THR A 161 -8.53 4.21 14.34
CA THR A 161 -7.77 4.10 15.59
C THR A 161 -8.65 4.10 16.83
N GLY A 162 -9.95 4.44 16.65
CA GLY A 162 -10.91 4.68 17.72
C GLY A 162 -10.76 6.03 18.39
N ASN A 163 -9.74 6.81 18.02
CA ASN A 163 -9.42 8.10 18.61
C ASN A 163 -9.23 9.16 17.53
N ASP A 164 -9.78 10.34 17.78
CA ASP A 164 -9.58 11.50 16.91
C ASP A 164 -8.39 12.35 17.35
N ALA A 165 -7.82 13.10 16.41
CA ALA A 165 -6.92 14.18 16.70
C ALA A 165 -7.65 15.27 17.54
N PRO A 166 -6.96 15.97 18.44
CA PRO A 166 -7.58 16.98 19.32
C PRO A 166 -8.21 18.14 18.53
N GLN A 167 -7.79 18.35 17.29
CA GLN A 167 -8.27 19.40 16.40
C GLN A 167 -9.59 19.05 15.67
N CYS A 168 -10.07 17.80 15.78
CA CYS A 168 -11.16 17.30 14.94
C CYS A 168 -12.50 18.02 15.14
N ALA A 169 -12.77 18.53 16.34
CA ALA A 169 -13.97 19.35 16.58
C ALA A 169 -13.97 20.61 15.69
N SER A 170 -12.82 21.29 15.58
CA SER A 170 -12.64 22.45 14.71
C SER A 170 -12.62 22.06 13.23
N TRP A 171 -11.91 20.99 12.87
CA TRP A 171 -11.86 20.55 11.48
C TRP A 171 -13.21 20.08 10.94
N LYS A 172 -14.06 19.50 11.79
CA LYS A 172 -15.43 19.14 11.40
C LYS A 172 -16.26 20.36 11.01
N THR A 173 -16.15 21.48 11.74
CA THR A 173 -16.90 22.70 11.42
C THR A 173 -16.40 23.36 10.14
N THR A 174 -15.11 23.20 9.80
CA THR A 174 -14.54 23.68 8.53
C THR A 174 -14.77 22.74 7.34
N GLY A 175 -15.52 21.64 7.54
CA GLY A 175 -15.90 20.71 6.48
C GLY A 175 -14.87 19.62 6.19
N PHE A 176 -13.89 19.37 7.07
CA PHE A 176 -12.90 18.30 6.87
C PHE A 176 -13.53 16.93 6.58
N CYS A 177 -14.63 16.60 7.26
CA CYS A 177 -15.30 15.32 7.09
C CYS A 177 -15.92 15.14 5.69
N THR A 178 -16.35 16.21 5.02
CA THR A 178 -17.01 16.17 3.70
C THR A 178 -16.10 16.60 2.56
N ASN A 179 -14.96 17.24 2.87
CA ASN A 179 -14.01 17.71 1.87
C ASN A 179 -13.32 16.54 1.16
N THR A 180 -13.66 16.37 -0.11
CA THR A 180 -13.13 15.31 -1.00
C THR A 180 -11.69 15.56 -1.45
N GLY A 181 -11.14 16.75 -1.20
CA GLY A 181 -9.71 17.03 -1.35
C GLY A 181 -8.85 16.25 -0.34
N TYR A 182 -9.45 15.76 0.75
CA TYR A 182 -8.81 14.79 1.65
C TYR A 182 -9.28 13.37 1.33
N THR A 183 -8.31 12.45 1.22
CA THR A 183 -8.61 11.03 1.02
C THR A 183 -9.45 10.49 2.17
N MET A 184 -10.23 9.43 1.93
CA MET A 184 -11.02 8.81 3.01
C MET A 184 -10.13 8.28 4.11
N GLU A 185 -8.95 7.75 3.76
CA GLU A 185 -7.95 7.20 4.67
C GLU A 185 -7.46 8.30 5.62
N MET A 186 -7.12 9.47 5.08
CA MET A 186 -6.70 10.62 5.88
C MET A 186 -7.81 11.10 6.80
N ARG A 187 -9.06 11.18 6.31
CA ARG A 187 -10.21 11.57 7.13
C ARG A 187 -10.49 10.57 8.25
N LYS A 188 -10.34 9.27 8.00
CA LYS A 188 -10.45 8.19 9.00
C LYS A 188 -9.33 8.23 10.03
N GLN A 189 -8.09 8.43 9.57
CA GLN A 189 -6.90 8.43 10.41
C GLN A 189 -6.93 9.55 11.44
N TYR A 190 -7.32 10.76 11.01
CA TYR A 190 -7.30 11.93 11.88
C TYR A 190 -8.60 12.14 12.63
N CYS A 191 -9.76 12.03 11.96
CA CYS A 191 -11.06 12.38 12.54
C CYS A 191 -12.11 11.29 12.31
N GLY A 192 -11.71 10.03 12.27
CA GLY A 192 -12.60 8.92 11.94
C GLY A 192 -13.85 8.85 12.81
N VAL A 193 -13.74 9.06 14.12
CA VAL A 193 -14.88 9.00 15.04
C VAL A 193 -15.75 10.24 14.92
N THR A 194 -15.14 11.43 14.95
CA THR A 194 -15.83 12.73 14.84
C THR A 194 -16.58 12.86 13.51
N CYS A 195 -16.01 12.33 12.43
CA CYS A 195 -16.63 12.28 11.12
C CYS A 195 -17.60 11.10 10.92
N GLY A 196 -17.71 10.19 11.89
CA GLY A 196 -18.61 9.04 11.82
C GLY A 196 -18.16 7.93 10.87
N PHE A 197 -16.89 7.93 10.44
CA PHE A 197 -16.28 6.88 9.61
C PHE A 197 -15.78 5.69 10.44
N CYS A 198 -15.54 5.93 11.72
CA CYS A 198 -15.02 4.95 12.67
C CYS A 198 -15.85 4.97 13.95
N ASN A 199 -16.02 3.81 14.56
CA ASN A 199 -16.51 3.67 15.92
C ASN A 199 -15.36 3.91 16.91
N ARG A 200 -15.70 4.16 18.18
CA ARG A 200 -14.71 4.34 19.25
C ARG A 200 -13.88 3.08 19.56
N ASP A 201 -14.36 1.89 19.18
CA ASP A 201 -13.56 0.66 19.18
C ASP A 201 -12.65 0.53 17.96
N GLY A 202 -12.42 1.60 17.19
CA GLY A 202 -11.58 1.50 16.01
C GLY A 202 -12.14 0.56 14.93
N THR A 203 -13.40 0.12 15.02
CA THR A 203 -14.07 -0.52 13.89
C THR A 203 -14.56 0.54 12.91
N GLN A 204 -14.67 0.19 11.64
CA GLN A 204 -15.18 1.09 10.61
C GLN A 204 -16.71 1.07 10.57
N THR A 205 -17.33 2.22 10.32
CA THR A 205 -18.76 2.31 10.05
C THR A 205 -19.04 2.10 8.56
N ALA A 206 -20.31 1.87 8.19
CA ALA A 206 -20.72 1.83 6.79
C ALA A 206 -20.37 3.14 6.03
N ALA A 207 -20.44 4.29 6.70
CA ALA A 207 -20.06 5.58 6.14
C ALA A 207 -18.55 5.69 5.85
N GLY A 208 -17.73 4.92 6.55
CA GLY A 208 -16.30 4.78 6.28
C GLY A 208 -15.99 3.92 5.05
N GLY A 209 -16.98 3.38 4.32
CA GLY A 209 -16.73 2.59 3.11
C GLY A 209 -16.04 1.25 3.35
N GLY A 210 -16.13 0.72 4.57
CA GLY A 210 -15.66 -0.63 4.91
C GLY A 210 -16.81 -1.61 5.04
N SER A 211 -16.58 -2.86 4.66
CA SER A 211 -17.43 -3.98 5.05
C SER A 211 -17.59 -3.99 6.57
N ASN A 212 -18.82 -4.16 7.09
CA ASN A 212 -19.08 -4.37 8.51
C ASN A 212 -18.01 -5.29 9.10
N TYR A 213 -17.27 -4.80 10.10
CA TYR A 213 -16.22 -5.62 10.71
C TYR A 213 -16.87 -6.90 11.24
N GLY A 214 -16.44 -8.03 10.67
CA GLY A 214 -16.81 -9.35 11.13
C GLY A 214 -16.43 -9.54 12.60
N SER A 215 -16.87 -10.66 13.20
CA SER A 215 -16.60 -11.01 14.59
C SER A 215 -15.15 -10.70 14.99
N CYS A 216 -15.00 -9.72 15.88
CA CYS A 216 -13.75 -9.31 16.50
C CYS A 216 -13.23 -10.47 17.35
N VAL A 217 -12.11 -11.06 16.96
CA VAL A 217 -11.45 -12.19 17.63
C VAL A 217 -10.06 -11.78 18.08
N ASP A 218 -9.61 -12.33 19.21
CA ASP A 218 -8.25 -12.10 19.68
C ASP A 218 -7.25 -12.74 18.72
N LYS A 219 -6.25 -11.96 18.29
CA LYS A 219 -5.15 -12.44 17.46
C LYS A 219 -4.03 -13.07 18.29
N ASN A 220 -3.89 -12.67 19.56
CA ASN A 220 -2.88 -13.19 20.46
C ASN A 220 -3.48 -14.15 21.50
N ALA A 221 -2.86 -15.31 21.70
CA ALA A 221 -3.32 -16.27 22.69
C ALA A 221 -3.18 -15.77 24.14
N ASN A 222 -2.31 -14.79 24.40
CA ASN A 222 -2.05 -14.24 25.73
C ASN A 222 -3.01 -13.12 26.14
N CYS A 223 -4.05 -12.83 25.34
CA CYS A 223 -4.93 -11.69 25.59
C CYS A 223 -5.60 -11.72 26.97
N ALA A 224 -6.04 -12.88 27.45
CA ALA A 224 -6.58 -13.03 28.80
C ALA A 224 -5.55 -12.65 29.87
N SER A 225 -4.30 -13.12 29.75
CA SER A 225 -3.23 -12.78 30.70
C SER A 225 -2.85 -11.31 30.64
N TRP A 226 -2.73 -10.74 29.43
CA TRP A 226 -2.38 -9.33 29.25
C TRP A 226 -3.47 -8.41 29.79
N ALA A 227 -4.74 -8.74 29.56
CA ALA A 227 -5.86 -8.01 30.13
C ALA A 227 -5.85 -8.03 31.66
N ALA A 228 -5.56 -9.18 32.27
CA ALA A 228 -5.40 -9.30 33.72
C ALA A 228 -4.26 -8.42 34.27
N THR A 229 -3.18 -8.23 33.51
CA THR A 229 -2.08 -7.30 33.86
C THR A 229 -2.33 -5.84 33.48
N GLY A 230 -3.54 -5.51 32.99
CA GLY A 230 -3.93 -4.14 32.68
C GLY A 230 -3.60 -3.67 31.27
N PHE A 231 -3.28 -4.56 30.31
CA PHE A 231 -3.01 -4.17 28.92
C PHE A 231 -4.18 -3.40 28.30
N CYS A 232 -5.42 -3.83 28.55
CA CYS A 232 -6.61 -3.17 28.00
C CYS A 232 -6.90 -1.80 28.66
N THR A 233 -6.49 -1.61 29.91
CA THR A 233 -6.67 -0.35 30.66
C THR A 233 -5.45 0.57 30.56
N ASN A 234 -4.31 0.09 30.06
CA ASN A 234 -3.07 0.87 30.02
C ASN A 234 -3.23 2.13 29.15
N PRO A 235 -3.08 3.34 29.70
CA PRO A 235 -3.24 4.58 28.94
C PRO A 235 -2.08 4.85 27.97
N THR A 236 -0.91 4.23 28.19
CA THR A 236 0.24 4.38 27.27
C THR A 236 0.10 3.53 26.01
N THR A 237 -0.79 2.53 26.03
CA THR A 237 -1.10 1.69 24.88
C THR A 237 -2.32 2.25 24.15
N SER A 238 -2.19 2.52 22.85
CA SER A 238 -3.32 3.02 22.06
C SER A 238 -4.44 1.99 21.98
N ASN A 239 -5.69 2.46 21.89
CA ASN A 239 -6.87 1.60 21.69
C ASN A 239 -6.74 0.75 20.41
N SER A 240 -6.16 1.31 19.35
CA SER A 240 -5.85 0.57 18.13
C SER A 240 -4.92 -0.62 18.38
N MET A 241 -3.86 -0.45 19.19
CA MET A 241 -2.92 -1.51 19.50
C MET A 241 -3.57 -2.61 20.37
N LYS A 242 -4.39 -2.20 21.33
CA LYS A 242 -5.15 -3.13 22.18
C LYS A 242 -6.05 -4.03 21.34
N LEU A 243 -6.80 -3.43 20.42
CA LEU A 243 -7.75 -4.15 19.59
C LEU A 243 -7.09 -4.88 18.42
N LEU A 244 -5.90 -4.46 18.00
CA LEU A 244 -5.11 -5.18 17.00
C LEU A 244 -4.71 -6.58 17.48
N TYR A 245 -4.27 -6.69 18.75
CA TYR A 245 -3.84 -7.98 19.32
C TYR A 245 -4.95 -8.70 20.06
N CYS A 246 -5.74 -7.97 20.83
CA CYS A 246 -6.71 -8.50 21.79
C CYS A 246 -8.07 -7.87 21.58
N CYS A 247 -8.57 -8.01 20.35
CA CYS A 247 -9.85 -7.44 19.94
C CYS A 247 -10.98 -7.87 20.88
N ALA A 248 -11.27 -9.17 20.97
CA ALA A 248 -12.39 -9.67 21.75
C ALA A 248 -12.23 -9.37 23.24
N THR A 249 -11.03 -9.57 23.78
CA THR A 249 -10.74 -9.39 25.21
C THR A 249 -10.76 -7.91 25.62
N CYS A 250 -10.13 -7.00 24.86
CA CYS A 250 -10.02 -5.59 25.25
C CYS A 250 -11.21 -4.74 24.83
N ARG A 251 -12.04 -5.19 23.90
CA ARG A 251 -13.15 -4.39 23.36
C ARG A 251 -14.13 -3.88 24.41
N PRO A 252 -14.59 -4.66 25.41
CA PRO A 252 -15.46 -4.14 26.46
C PRO A 252 -14.82 -2.99 27.25
N THR A 253 -13.56 -3.16 27.67
CA THR A 253 -12.81 -2.14 28.43
C THR A 253 -12.58 -0.87 27.62
N VAL A 254 -12.24 -1.02 26.33
CA VAL A 254 -11.97 0.10 25.43
C VAL A 254 -13.25 0.85 25.06
N LEU A 255 -14.37 0.15 24.88
CA LEU A 255 -15.63 0.74 24.44
C LEU A 255 -16.36 1.48 25.54
N PHE A 256 -16.52 0.84 26.69
CA PHE A 256 -17.38 1.37 27.74
C PHE A 256 -16.63 2.31 28.66
N GLY A 257 -15.29 2.31 28.57
CA GLY A 257 -14.44 2.83 29.63
C GLY A 257 -14.68 2.01 30.88
N THR A 258 -13.63 1.53 31.54
CA THR A 258 -13.81 1.18 32.94
C THR A 258 -14.12 2.48 33.68
N THR A 259 -15.40 2.83 33.81
CA THR A 259 -15.88 3.62 34.93
C THR A 259 -15.46 2.80 36.13
N THR A 260 -14.35 3.19 36.75
CA THR A 260 -13.85 2.59 37.97
C THR A 260 -14.98 2.73 38.99
N VAL A 261 -15.81 1.70 39.11
CA VAL A 261 -16.59 1.49 40.33
C VAL A 261 -15.54 1.16 41.36
N ALA A 262 -15.12 2.20 42.08
CA ALA A 262 -14.19 2.10 43.17
C ALA A 262 -14.69 1.05 44.16
N GLY A 263 -13.92 -0.04 44.29
CA GLY A 263 -13.86 -0.91 45.45
C GLY A 263 -15.18 -1.46 45.98
N THR A 264 -15.56 -2.66 45.54
CA THR A 264 -16.19 -3.61 46.47
C THR A 264 -15.07 -4.32 47.22
N THR A 265 -14.69 -3.75 48.36
CA THR A 265 -13.79 -4.38 49.33
C THR A 265 -14.40 -5.72 49.72
N THR A 266 -13.76 -6.82 49.31
CA THR A 266 -14.12 -8.15 49.82
C THR A 266 -13.70 -8.19 51.29
N VAL A 267 -14.68 -8.08 52.18
CA VAL A 267 -14.48 -8.29 53.61
C VAL A 267 -14.27 -9.78 53.82
N THR A 268 -13.02 -10.18 54.01
CA THR A 268 -12.66 -11.50 54.53
C THR A 268 -13.18 -11.59 55.96
N GLY A 269 -14.32 -12.24 56.15
CA GLY A 269 -14.85 -12.57 57.47
C GLY A 269 -14.00 -13.66 58.11
N THR A 270 -13.17 -13.27 59.09
CA THR A 270 -12.52 -14.20 60.02
C THR A 270 -13.55 -14.67 61.05
N THR A 271 -13.99 -15.92 60.95
CA THR A 271 -14.77 -16.60 62.00
C THR A 271 -13.85 -16.98 63.15
N VAL A 272 -13.92 -16.24 64.27
CA VAL A 272 -13.35 -16.64 65.55
C VAL A 272 -14.32 -17.63 66.21
N SER A 273 -13.87 -18.87 66.37
CA SER A 273 -14.58 -19.91 67.11
C SER A 273 -14.14 -19.83 68.58
N THR A 274 -15.00 -19.30 69.45
CA THR A 274 -14.81 -19.36 70.90
C THR A 274 -15.23 -20.75 71.40
N THR A 275 -14.37 -21.35 72.21
CA THR A 275 -14.62 -22.62 72.93
C THR A 275 -14.89 -22.30 74.40
#